data_AF-A0AAV8WTT4-F1
#
_entry.id   AF-A0AAV8WTT4-F1
#
_cell.length_a   1.000
_cell.length_b   1.000
_cell.length_c   1.000
_cell.angle_alpha   90.00
_cell.angle_beta   90.00
_cell.angle_gamma   90.00
#
_symmetry.space_group_name_H-M   'P 1'
#
loop_
_entity.id
_entity.type
_entity.pdbx_description
1 polymer ?
#
loop_
_entity_poly.entity_id
_entity_poly.type
_entity_poly.pdbx_seq_one_letter_code
_entity_poly.pdbx_strand_id
1 'polypeptide(L)'
;MKYKNLSNIFEGESDSDGDIKTNKEYAKNYDVWRKKEELNKYSTSSSEDDEEGVELTEQIEKDFFKTLACLKNKDPRIYDENVKFFDDKDDEAILRKDKKKQKDIPIYLKDYERNIILEKGGVLSDEEDEIGNPLKLDKLLSPTYVEEQNRIKQSFKSALNAVSDEEDDENWGGIFKERKKTVEETEKEDADYKKWLSGQKKKIEDKQVETELSPLKEYWNKPDLDEGEKFLRDYILNKKFLDKDEEDYIPTYDEIIHDSDQDLSLDEETIEKQEEFEHKYNFRFEEPDQEFVSKLNKL
;
A
#
# COMPACT_ATOMS: atom_id res chain seq x y z
N MET A 1 61.65 -23.66 17.57
CA MET A 1 60.98 -23.74 18.89
C MET A 1 59.99 -24.88 18.84
N LYS A 2 60.05 -25.79 19.81
CA LYS A 2 59.32 -27.07 19.84
C LYS A 2 57.89 -26.83 20.31
N TYR A 3 56.88 -27.28 19.57
CA TYR A 3 55.52 -27.40 20.07
C TYR A 3 55.39 -28.73 20.82
N LYS A 4 55.05 -28.66 22.11
CA LYS A 4 54.71 -29.83 22.94
C LYS A 4 53.24 -30.15 22.73
N ASN A 5 52.97 -31.37 22.25
CA ASN A 5 51.63 -31.97 22.21
C ASN A 5 51.07 -32.10 23.63
N LEU A 6 49.86 -31.59 23.84
CA LEU A 6 49.03 -31.77 25.03
C LEU A 6 48.00 -32.87 24.74
N SER A 7 48.41 -34.12 24.78
CA SER A 7 47.53 -35.27 24.53
C SER A 7 47.43 -36.26 25.70
N ASN A 8 47.72 -35.84 26.93
CA ASN A 8 47.57 -36.69 28.13
C ASN A 8 46.71 -35.98 29.20
N ILE A 9 45.40 -35.90 28.99
CA ILE A 9 44.44 -35.40 30.00
C ILE A 9 43.34 -36.44 30.30
N PHE A 10 43.34 -37.61 29.65
CA PHE A 10 42.29 -38.62 29.85
C PHE A 10 42.88 -40.03 30.01
N GLU A 11 43.62 -40.26 31.10
CA GLU A 11 43.90 -41.60 31.62
C GLU A 11 43.07 -41.78 32.91
N GLY A 12 41.83 -42.23 32.73
CA GLY A 12 40.99 -42.78 33.78
C GLY A 12 40.48 -44.13 33.28
N GLU A 13 41.03 -45.20 33.85
CA GLU A 13 40.81 -46.60 33.45
C GLU A 13 39.33 -46.99 33.50
N SER A 14 38.75 -47.25 32.32
CA SER A 14 37.57 -48.09 32.14
C SER A 14 37.75 -48.85 30.84
N ASP A 15 38.24 -50.09 30.96
CA ASP A 15 38.44 -51.06 29.86
C ASP A 15 37.10 -51.38 29.16
N SER A 16 36.75 -50.55 28.19
CA SER A 16 35.80 -50.84 27.15
C SER A 16 36.32 -50.15 25.89
N ASP A 17 37.09 -50.88 25.08
CA ASP A 17 37.45 -50.51 23.70
C ASP A 17 36.19 -50.42 22.83
N GLY A 18 35.39 -49.39 23.07
CA GLY A 18 34.33 -48.95 22.18
C GLY A 18 34.88 -47.83 21.32
N ASP A 19 35.23 -48.13 20.07
CA ASP A 19 35.51 -47.10 19.06
C ASP A 19 34.28 -46.17 18.97
N ILE A 20 34.38 -44.97 19.56
CA ILE A 20 33.33 -43.96 19.46
C ILE A 20 33.34 -43.43 18.02
N LYS A 21 32.55 -44.04 17.14
CA LYS A 21 32.35 -43.59 15.76
C LYS A 21 31.40 -42.40 15.75
N THR A 22 31.94 -41.19 15.64
CA THR A 22 31.12 -39.99 15.44
C THR A 22 30.53 -39.99 14.02
N ASN A 23 29.23 -39.75 13.90
CA ASN A 23 28.58 -39.63 12.60
C ASN A 23 29.01 -38.32 11.92
N LYS A 24 29.95 -38.42 10.98
CA LYS A 24 30.51 -37.28 10.25
C LYS A 24 29.46 -36.54 9.41
N GLU A 25 28.41 -37.22 8.97
CA GLU A 25 27.32 -36.58 8.22
C GLU A 25 26.45 -35.73 9.13
N TYR A 26 26.16 -36.22 10.34
CA TYR A 26 25.44 -35.46 11.37
C TYR A 26 26.23 -34.20 11.77
N ALA A 27 27.54 -34.35 12.02
CA ALA A 27 28.39 -33.22 12.41
C ALA A 27 28.46 -32.12 11.35
N LYS A 28 28.45 -32.48 10.05
CA LYS A 28 28.44 -31.50 8.95
C LYS A 28 27.12 -30.72 8.86
N ASN A 29 26.01 -31.35 9.22
CA ASN A 29 24.68 -30.75 9.09
C ASN A 29 24.17 -30.12 10.40
N TYR A 30 24.83 -30.37 11.53
CA TYR A 30 24.42 -29.89 12.85
C TYR A 30 24.30 -28.36 12.91
N ASP A 31 25.29 -27.65 12.39
CA ASP A 31 25.29 -26.18 12.39
C ASP A 31 24.14 -25.62 11.52
N VAL A 32 23.82 -26.29 10.42
CA VAL A 32 22.70 -25.92 9.54
C VAL A 32 21.36 -26.12 10.22
N TRP A 33 21.18 -27.24 10.92
CA TRP A 33 19.94 -27.52 11.66
C TRP A 33 19.78 -26.60 12.87
N ARG A 34 20.83 -26.36 13.66
CA ARG A 34 20.78 -25.40 14.76
C ARG A 34 20.49 -24.00 14.27
N LYS A 35 21.11 -23.56 13.18
CA LYS A 35 20.82 -22.24 12.58
C LYS A 35 19.36 -22.15 12.10
N LYS A 36 18.82 -23.22 11.50
CA LYS A 36 17.41 -23.26 11.07
C LYS A 36 16.44 -23.29 12.24
N GLU A 37 16.76 -24.00 13.31
CA GLU A 37 15.97 -24.05 14.55
C GLU A 37 15.96 -22.69 15.25
N GLU A 38 17.12 -22.05 15.41
CA GLU A 38 17.21 -20.70 15.98
C GLU A 38 16.43 -19.71 15.12
N LEU A 39 16.57 -19.74 13.78
CA LEU A 39 15.81 -18.87 12.89
C LEU A 39 14.30 -19.08 13.02
N ASN A 40 13.84 -20.33 13.16
CA ASN A 40 12.42 -20.64 13.36
C ASN A 40 11.93 -20.18 14.75
N LYS A 41 12.80 -20.22 15.76
CA LYS A 41 12.51 -19.71 17.11
C LYS A 41 12.43 -18.17 17.15
N TYR A 42 13.27 -17.47 16.39
CA TYR A 42 13.16 -16.01 16.22
C TYR A 42 11.94 -15.66 15.37
N SER A 43 11.66 -16.42 14.31
CA SER A 43 10.49 -16.21 13.45
C SER A 43 9.15 -16.45 14.14
N THR A 44 9.09 -17.34 15.14
CA THR A 44 7.84 -17.57 15.91
C THR A 44 7.70 -16.64 17.12
N SER A 45 8.77 -15.95 17.53
CA SER A 45 8.80 -15.02 18.67
C SER A 45 8.74 -13.56 18.23
N SER A 46 9.00 -13.26 16.96
CA SER A 46 8.65 -12.01 16.33
C SER A 46 7.19 -12.12 15.88
N SER A 47 6.29 -11.81 16.83
CA SER A 47 4.85 -11.56 16.62
C SER A 47 4.62 -10.96 15.22
N GLU A 48 3.87 -11.58 14.31
CA GLU A 48 2.39 -11.47 14.21
C GLU A 48 1.85 -10.06 14.48
N ASP A 49 2.63 -9.03 14.16
CA ASP A 49 2.20 -7.64 14.20
C ASP A 49 1.76 -7.22 12.79
N ASP A 50 0.47 -7.40 12.54
CA ASP A 50 -0.36 -6.73 11.54
C ASP A 50 0.34 -6.32 10.23
N GLU A 51 0.79 -7.31 9.45
CA GLU A 51 0.97 -7.19 7.99
C GLU A 51 -0.39 -7.04 7.24
N GLU A 52 -1.49 -6.84 7.97
CA GLU A 52 -2.79 -6.40 7.44
C GLU A 52 -2.88 -4.86 7.38
N GLY A 53 -1.74 -4.18 7.22
CA GLY A 53 -1.72 -2.85 6.66
C GLY A 53 -2.21 -2.93 5.22
N VAL A 54 -3.53 -2.81 5.02
CA VAL A 54 -4.18 -2.65 3.71
C VAL A 54 -3.25 -1.78 2.87
N GLU A 55 -2.62 -2.36 1.84
CA GLU A 55 -1.78 -1.60 0.91
C GLU A 55 -2.62 -0.39 0.48
N LEU A 56 -2.27 0.80 0.99
CA LEU A 56 -2.91 2.04 0.59
C LEU A 56 -2.54 2.25 -0.86
N THR A 57 -3.38 1.72 -1.74
CA THR A 57 -3.23 1.91 -3.17
C THR A 57 -3.36 3.41 -3.44
N GLU A 58 -2.69 3.89 -4.48
CA GLU A 58 -2.80 5.29 -4.91
C GLU A 58 -4.27 5.73 -5.11
N GLN A 59 -5.14 4.77 -5.46
CA GLN A 59 -6.56 5.00 -5.63
C GLN A 59 -7.26 5.26 -4.28
N ILE A 60 -7.05 4.41 -3.28
CA ILE A 60 -7.60 4.57 -1.93
C ILE A 60 -7.09 5.89 -1.31
N GLU A 61 -5.82 6.24 -1.50
CA GLU A 61 -5.26 7.49 -1.00
C GLU A 61 -5.93 8.73 -1.64
N LYS A 62 -6.18 8.68 -2.96
CA LYS A 62 -6.93 9.74 -3.66
C LYS A 62 -8.35 9.86 -3.12
N ASP A 63 -9.03 8.74 -2.93
CA ASP A 63 -10.41 8.72 -2.44
C ASP A 63 -10.47 9.20 -0.98
N PHE A 64 -9.50 8.83 -0.15
CA PHE A 64 -9.32 9.38 1.19
C PHE A 64 -9.19 10.91 1.15
N PHE A 65 -8.33 11.49 0.31
CA PHE A 65 -8.20 12.95 0.22
C PHE A 65 -9.48 13.64 -0.27
N LYS A 66 -10.23 13.02 -1.20
CA LYS A 66 -11.54 13.53 -1.64
C LYS A 66 -12.53 13.56 -0.49
N THR A 67 -12.60 12.49 0.31
CA THR A 67 -13.49 12.43 1.48
C THR A 67 -13.12 13.51 2.49
N LEU A 68 -11.82 13.71 2.73
CA LEU A 68 -11.31 14.69 3.67
C LEU A 68 -11.60 16.12 3.18
N ALA A 69 -11.51 16.38 1.87
CA ALA A 69 -11.92 17.65 1.26
C ALA A 69 -13.40 17.95 1.53
N CYS A 70 -14.29 17.00 1.26
CA CYS A 70 -15.72 17.14 1.51
C CYS A 70 -16.03 17.33 3.01
N LEU A 71 -15.33 16.59 3.88
CA LEU A 71 -15.50 16.67 5.33
C LEU A 71 -15.09 18.05 5.88
N LYS A 72 -13.91 18.55 5.49
CA LYS A 72 -13.41 19.85 5.96
C LYS A 72 -14.20 21.03 5.39
N ASN A 73 -14.75 20.88 4.18
CA ASN A 73 -15.65 21.87 3.59
C ASN A 73 -17.10 21.76 4.09
N LYS A 74 -17.44 20.73 4.88
CA LYS A 74 -18.80 20.43 5.35
C LYS A 74 -19.80 20.31 4.19
N ASP A 75 -19.38 19.64 3.12
CA ASP A 75 -20.26 19.40 1.97
C ASP A 75 -21.46 18.52 2.37
N PRO A 76 -22.69 18.86 1.99
CA PRO A 76 -23.88 18.08 2.36
C PRO A 76 -23.84 16.61 1.92
N ARG A 77 -23.06 16.31 0.87
CA ARG A 77 -22.91 14.97 0.29
C ARG A 77 -22.40 13.93 1.27
N ILE A 78 -21.68 14.34 2.32
CA ILE A 78 -21.17 13.40 3.34
C ILE A 78 -22.30 12.77 4.17
N TYR A 79 -23.49 13.36 4.17
CA TYR A 79 -24.65 12.86 4.90
C TYR A 79 -25.60 12.05 4.02
N ASP A 80 -25.35 11.99 2.71
CA ASP A 80 -26.20 11.25 1.77
C ASP A 80 -25.80 9.77 1.77
N GLU A 81 -26.70 8.88 2.22
CA GLU A 81 -26.47 7.42 2.24
C GLU A 81 -26.19 6.81 0.85
N ASN A 82 -26.58 7.51 -0.22
CA ASN A 82 -26.40 7.07 -1.59
C ASN A 82 -25.00 7.40 -2.15
N VAL A 83 -24.21 8.21 -1.45
CA VAL A 83 -22.87 8.61 -1.91
C VAL A 83 -21.85 7.63 -1.33
N LYS A 84 -21.26 6.80 -2.19
CA LYS A 84 -20.10 5.97 -1.85
C LYS A 84 -18.83 6.72 -2.21
N PHE A 85 -17.93 6.84 -1.25
CA PHE A 85 -16.62 7.46 -1.45
C PHE A 85 -15.50 6.45 -1.67
N PHE A 86 -15.69 5.22 -1.22
CA PHE A 86 -14.76 4.11 -1.38
C PHE A 86 -15.49 3.00 -2.15
N ASP A 87 -14.83 2.46 -3.17
CA ASP A 87 -15.38 1.35 -3.95
C ASP A 87 -14.98 0.02 -3.31
N ASP A 88 -15.98 -0.79 -2.94
CA ASP A 88 -15.79 -2.14 -2.33
C ASP A 88 -14.97 -3.10 -3.24
N LYS A 89 -14.72 -2.72 -4.50
CA LYS A 89 -13.90 -3.49 -5.45
C LYS A 89 -12.41 -3.39 -5.16
N ASP A 90 -11.95 -2.31 -4.55
CA ASP A 90 -10.53 -2.16 -4.20
C ASP A 90 -10.16 -3.14 -3.08
N ASP A 91 -11.07 -3.36 -2.13
CA ASP A 91 -10.94 -4.41 -1.10
C ASP A 91 -10.88 -5.81 -1.73
N GLU A 92 -11.72 -6.08 -2.73
CA GLU A 92 -11.69 -7.36 -3.45
C GLU A 92 -10.49 -7.51 -4.40
N ALA A 93 -9.95 -6.43 -4.98
CA ALA A 93 -8.77 -6.49 -5.84
C ALA A 93 -7.53 -6.93 -5.05
N ILE A 94 -7.42 -6.51 -3.78
CA ILE A 94 -6.39 -6.95 -2.84
C ILE A 94 -6.55 -8.45 -2.53
N LEU A 95 -7.80 -8.93 -2.35
CA LEU A 95 -8.10 -10.36 -2.10
C LEU A 95 -8.03 -11.26 -3.35
N ARG A 96 -8.14 -10.69 -4.56
CA ARG A 96 -8.22 -11.44 -5.83
C ARG A 96 -6.88 -11.66 -6.54
N LYS A 97 -5.81 -10.93 -6.17
CA LYS A 97 -4.46 -11.13 -6.75
C LYS A 97 -3.93 -12.56 -6.59
N ASP A 98 -4.48 -13.34 -5.64
CA ASP A 98 -4.11 -14.74 -5.42
C ASP A 98 -4.76 -15.78 -6.35
N LYS A 99 -5.71 -15.40 -7.24
CA LYS A 99 -6.60 -16.41 -7.89
C LYS A 99 -6.82 -16.30 -9.40
N LYS A 100 -5.88 -15.80 -10.19
CA LYS A 100 -5.99 -15.91 -11.66
C LYS A 100 -4.84 -16.71 -12.28
N LYS A 101 -5.01 -18.03 -12.34
CA LYS A 101 -4.49 -18.85 -13.43
C LYS A 101 -5.58 -18.98 -14.47
N GLN A 102 -5.42 -18.32 -15.62
CA GLN A 102 -6.23 -18.54 -16.81
C GLN A 102 -6.27 -20.05 -17.10
N LYS A 103 -7.46 -20.63 -17.21
CA LYS A 103 -7.63 -22.02 -17.64
C LYS A 103 -7.83 -22.00 -19.14
N ASP A 104 -6.93 -22.66 -19.86
CA ASP A 104 -7.10 -22.91 -21.30
C ASP A 104 -8.47 -23.56 -21.54
N ILE A 105 -9.29 -22.92 -22.38
CA ILE A 105 -10.62 -23.40 -22.71
C ILE A 105 -10.47 -24.62 -23.64
N PRO A 106 -10.98 -25.81 -23.29
CA PRO A 106 -10.85 -26.98 -24.14
C PRO A 106 -11.70 -26.81 -25.40
N ILE A 107 -11.05 -26.74 -26.56
CA ILE A 107 -11.72 -26.69 -27.87
C ILE A 107 -12.29 -28.08 -28.18
N TYR A 108 -13.57 -28.14 -28.51
CA TYR A 108 -14.27 -29.38 -28.85
C TYR A 108 -14.34 -29.59 -30.36
N LEU A 109 -14.45 -30.85 -30.81
CA LEU A 109 -14.44 -31.23 -32.23
C LEU A 109 -15.54 -30.50 -33.04
N LYS A 110 -16.72 -30.27 -32.47
CA LYS A 110 -17.79 -29.51 -33.12
C LYS A 110 -17.45 -28.03 -33.31
N ASP A 111 -16.65 -27.46 -32.41
CA ASP A 111 -16.20 -26.07 -32.55
C ASP A 111 -15.21 -25.94 -33.72
N TYR A 112 -14.36 -26.95 -33.92
CA TYR A 112 -13.47 -27.04 -35.08
C TYR A 112 -14.23 -27.20 -36.40
N GLU A 113 -15.24 -28.06 -36.44
CA GLU A 113 -16.12 -28.23 -37.60
C GLU A 113 -16.88 -26.93 -37.92
N ARG A 114 -17.42 -26.26 -36.89
CA ARG A 114 -18.06 -24.94 -37.04
C ARG A 114 -17.07 -23.91 -37.58
N ASN A 115 -15.81 -23.93 -37.12
CA ASN A 115 -14.80 -22.99 -37.60
C ASN A 115 -14.44 -23.25 -39.06
N ILE A 116 -14.33 -24.51 -39.49
CA ILE A 116 -14.13 -24.87 -40.90
C ILE A 116 -15.31 -24.39 -41.77
N ILE A 117 -16.54 -24.47 -41.27
CA ILE A 117 -17.73 -24.02 -42.01
C ILE A 117 -17.75 -22.48 -42.12
N LEU A 118 -17.44 -21.78 -41.04
CA LEU A 118 -17.47 -20.31 -40.99
C LEU A 118 -16.30 -19.68 -41.77
N GLU A 119 -15.08 -20.21 -41.63
CA GLU A 119 -13.87 -19.64 -42.25
C GLU A 119 -13.62 -20.17 -43.66
N LYS A 120 -13.85 -21.46 -43.92
CA LYS A 120 -13.58 -22.12 -45.22
C LYS A 120 -14.85 -22.45 -46.02
N GLY A 121 -16.02 -21.98 -45.58
CA GLY A 121 -17.29 -22.21 -46.29
C GLY A 121 -17.67 -23.69 -46.43
N GLY A 122 -17.10 -24.59 -45.60
CA GLY A 122 -17.36 -26.03 -45.66
C GLY A 122 -16.53 -26.81 -46.67
N VAL A 123 -15.49 -26.23 -47.29
CA VAL A 123 -14.58 -26.95 -48.20
C VAL A 123 -13.43 -27.59 -47.41
N LEU A 124 -13.35 -28.93 -47.45
CA LEU A 124 -12.33 -29.74 -46.76
C LEU A 124 -11.12 -30.08 -47.63
N SER A 125 -11.15 -29.74 -48.92
CA SER A 125 -10.11 -30.09 -49.90
C SER A 125 -9.30 -28.86 -50.34
N ASP A 126 -7.97 -29.00 -50.32
CA ASP A 126 -6.99 -28.07 -50.92
C ASP A 126 -6.86 -28.28 -52.45
N GLU A 127 -7.88 -28.89 -53.07
CA GLU A 127 -7.92 -29.15 -54.50
C GLU A 127 -8.83 -28.10 -55.16
N GLU A 128 -8.17 -27.06 -55.66
CA GLU A 128 -8.71 -26.05 -56.56
C GLU A 128 -9.13 -26.71 -57.87
N ASP A 129 -10.33 -27.28 -57.98
CA ASP A 129 -10.93 -27.51 -59.29
C ASP A 129 -12.46 -27.49 -59.25
N GLU A 130 -13.01 -26.66 -60.16
CA GLU A 130 -14.42 -26.59 -60.59
C GLU A 130 -15.49 -26.01 -59.64
N ILE A 131 -15.46 -24.67 -59.43
CA ILE A 131 -16.70 -23.90 -59.27
C ILE A 131 -16.66 -22.70 -60.23
N GLY A 132 -17.63 -22.65 -61.14
CA GLY A 132 -17.73 -21.66 -62.20
C GLY A 132 -17.60 -20.21 -61.71
N ASN A 133 -16.56 -19.51 -62.18
CA ASN A 133 -16.28 -18.09 -61.99
C ASN A 133 -16.47 -17.54 -60.56
N PRO A 134 -15.49 -17.78 -59.67
CA PRO A 134 -15.41 -17.18 -58.31
C PRO A 134 -15.48 -15.64 -58.34
N LEU A 135 -14.96 -15.03 -59.41
CA LEU A 135 -14.82 -13.58 -59.59
C LEU A 135 -16.15 -12.79 -59.61
N LYS A 136 -17.29 -13.43 -59.87
CA LYS A 136 -18.60 -12.74 -59.91
C LYS A 136 -19.37 -12.81 -58.59
N LEU A 137 -19.14 -13.83 -57.77
CA LEU A 137 -19.81 -13.98 -56.47
C LEU A 137 -19.09 -13.14 -55.41
N ASP A 138 -17.76 -13.15 -55.39
CA ASP A 138 -16.95 -12.32 -54.49
C ASP A 138 -17.20 -10.82 -54.65
N LYS A 139 -17.48 -10.36 -55.89
CA LYS A 139 -17.78 -8.95 -56.17
C LYS A 139 -19.20 -8.53 -55.78
N LEU A 140 -20.12 -9.48 -55.60
CA LEU A 140 -21.49 -9.23 -55.14
C LEU A 140 -21.61 -9.31 -53.61
N LEU A 141 -20.70 -10.02 -52.94
CA LEU A 141 -20.61 -10.12 -51.48
C LEU A 141 -19.55 -9.20 -50.85
N SER A 142 -18.70 -8.55 -51.64
CA SER A 142 -17.73 -7.58 -51.12
C SER A 142 -18.47 -6.38 -50.49
N PRO A 143 -18.24 -6.08 -49.21
CA PRO A 143 -18.91 -4.97 -48.53
C PRO A 143 -18.71 -3.66 -49.28
N THR A 144 -19.71 -2.79 -49.22
CA THR A 144 -19.57 -1.46 -49.83
C THR A 144 -18.49 -0.65 -49.10
N TYR A 145 -17.89 0.34 -49.76
CA TYR A 145 -16.86 1.20 -49.14
C TYR A 145 -17.30 1.80 -47.78
N VAL A 146 -18.57 2.16 -47.64
CA VAL A 146 -19.14 2.70 -46.40
C VAL A 146 -19.24 1.61 -45.32
N GLU A 147 -19.56 0.39 -45.72
CA GLU A 147 -19.67 -0.78 -44.86
C GLU A 147 -18.29 -1.25 -44.38
N GLU A 148 -17.28 -1.21 -45.25
CA GLU A 148 -15.87 -1.40 -44.87
C GLU A 148 -15.40 -0.35 -43.86
N GLN A 149 -15.67 0.94 -44.12
CA GLN A 149 -15.35 2.00 -43.15
C GLN A 149 -16.04 1.80 -41.81
N ASN A 150 -17.32 1.41 -41.80
CA ASN A 150 -18.05 1.16 -40.56
C ASN A 150 -17.50 -0.05 -39.83
N ARG A 151 -17.12 -1.12 -40.55
CA ARG A 151 -16.48 -2.29 -39.96
C ARG A 151 -15.14 -1.94 -39.33
N ILE A 152 -14.33 -1.11 -39.99
CA ILE A 152 -13.05 -0.60 -39.44
C ILE A 152 -13.29 0.28 -38.22
N LYS A 153 -14.27 1.18 -38.25
CA LYS A 153 -14.63 2.03 -37.11
C LYS A 153 -15.13 1.21 -35.93
N GLN A 154 -15.92 0.18 -36.18
CA GLN A 154 -16.43 -0.73 -35.15
C GLN A 154 -15.31 -1.59 -34.58
N SER A 155 -14.43 -2.16 -35.41
CA SER A 155 -13.29 -2.93 -34.92
C SER A 155 -12.33 -2.06 -34.11
N PHE A 156 -12.10 -0.81 -34.55
CA PHE A 156 -11.32 0.16 -33.79
C PHE A 156 -11.97 0.49 -32.44
N LYS A 157 -13.28 0.74 -32.41
CA LYS A 157 -14.00 1.06 -31.16
C LYS A 157 -14.06 -0.13 -30.20
N SER A 158 -14.29 -1.33 -30.72
CA SER A 158 -14.27 -2.55 -29.90
C SER A 158 -12.88 -2.83 -29.34
N ALA A 159 -11.82 -2.68 -30.13
CA ALA A 159 -10.45 -2.82 -29.65
C ALA A 159 -10.07 -1.73 -28.63
N LEU A 160 -10.64 -0.52 -28.75
CA LEU A 160 -10.37 0.57 -27.79
C LEU A 160 -11.04 0.29 -26.45
N ASN A 161 -12.26 -0.24 -26.49
CA ASN A 161 -13.00 -0.60 -25.30
C ASN A 161 -12.44 -1.85 -24.61
N ALA A 162 -11.92 -2.82 -25.38
CA ALA A 162 -11.30 -4.04 -24.84
C ALA A 162 -10.00 -3.74 -24.08
N VAL A 163 -9.21 -2.75 -24.55
CA VAL A 163 -8.02 -2.25 -23.84
C VAL A 163 -8.35 -1.68 -22.44
N SER A 164 -9.59 -1.26 -22.18
CA SER A 164 -9.97 -0.66 -20.91
C SER A 164 -10.37 -1.68 -19.83
N ASP A 165 -10.58 -2.96 -20.17
CA ASP A 165 -11.22 -3.95 -19.27
C ASP A 165 -10.39 -5.23 -19.08
N GLU A 166 -9.35 -5.47 -19.88
CA GLU A 166 -8.53 -6.68 -19.82
C GLU A 166 -7.03 -6.36 -19.75
N GLU A 167 -6.40 -6.68 -18.61
CA GLU A 167 -4.96 -6.86 -18.44
C GLU A 167 -4.42 -8.09 -19.21
N ASP A 168 -5.10 -8.54 -20.27
CA ASP A 168 -4.66 -9.68 -21.07
C ASP A 168 -3.73 -9.18 -22.17
N ASP A 169 -2.51 -9.73 -22.19
CA ASP A 169 -1.34 -9.28 -22.92
C ASP A 169 -1.44 -9.55 -24.46
N GLU A 170 -2.66 -9.71 -24.99
CA GLU A 170 -2.97 -9.81 -26.42
C GLU A 170 -3.45 -8.47 -26.98
N ASN A 171 -2.58 -7.49 -26.74
CA ASN A 171 -2.21 -6.34 -27.55
C ASN A 171 -3.07 -6.05 -28.81
N TRP A 172 -3.48 -4.79 -28.99
CA TRP A 172 -4.05 -4.18 -30.20
C TRP A 172 -3.27 -4.57 -31.48
N GLY A 173 -3.58 -5.75 -32.06
CA GLY A 173 -2.90 -6.29 -33.24
C GLY A 173 -1.36 -6.26 -33.20
N GLY A 174 -0.72 -6.20 -32.03
CA GLY A 174 0.74 -6.06 -31.92
C GLY A 174 1.32 -4.64 -32.13
N ILE A 175 0.53 -3.64 -32.57
CA ILE A 175 1.05 -2.37 -33.12
C ILE A 175 1.19 -1.28 -32.04
N PHE A 176 0.25 -1.20 -31.10
CA PHE A 176 0.26 -0.19 -30.05
C PHE A 176 0.24 -0.87 -28.69
N LYS A 177 1.20 -0.49 -27.82
CA LYS A 177 1.22 -0.87 -26.42
C LYS A 177 0.81 0.34 -25.59
N GLU A 178 -0.09 0.14 -24.64
CA GLU A 178 -0.33 1.17 -23.63
C GLU A 178 0.98 1.45 -22.91
N ARG A 179 1.37 2.72 -22.84
CA ARG A 179 2.55 3.12 -22.08
C ARG A 179 2.18 3.06 -20.61
N LYS A 180 2.51 1.96 -19.94
CA LYS A 180 2.48 1.90 -18.49
C LYS A 180 3.41 2.98 -17.95
N LYS A 181 2.90 3.81 -17.04
CA LYS A 181 3.72 4.80 -16.35
C LYS A 181 4.87 4.08 -15.66
N THR A 182 6.07 4.61 -15.79
CA THR A 182 7.23 4.07 -15.07
C THR A 182 7.13 4.48 -13.60
N VAL A 183 7.68 3.68 -12.70
CA VAL A 183 7.70 3.98 -11.24
C VAL A 183 8.29 5.38 -10.97
N GLU A 184 9.36 5.77 -11.67
CA GLU A 184 9.94 7.12 -11.53
C GLU A 184 9.01 8.27 -11.98
N GLU A 185 8.02 7.99 -12.83
CA GLU A 185 7.06 8.99 -13.30
C GLU A 185 5.90 9.11 -12.32
N THR A 186 5.39 7.98 -11.81
CA THR A 186 4.36 7.98 -10.77
C THR A 186 4.86 8.66 -9.49
N GLU A 187 6.09 8.37 -9.06
CA GLU A 187 6.70 9.04 -7.91
C GLU A 187 6.86 10.56 -8.11
N LYS A 188 7.14 11.02 -9.33
CA LYS A 188 7.22 12.45 -9.66
C LYS A 188 5.85 13.11 -9.67
N GLU A 189 4.86 12.44 -10.24
CA GLU A 189 3.46 12.90 -10.19
C GLU A 189 2.97 13.02 -8.75
N ASP A 190 3.27 12.04 -7.90
CA ASP A 190 2.93 12.04 -6.48
C ASP A 190 3.66 13.14 -5.72
N ALA A 191 4.96 13.32 -5.94
CA ALA A 191 5.72 14.41 -5.35
C ALA A 191 5.17 15.78 -5.77
N ASP A 192 4.73 15.90 -7.02
CA ASP A 192 4.14 17.11 -7.56
C ASP A 192 2.74 17.37 -7.01
N TYR A 193 1.95 16.31 -6.82
CA TYR A 193 0.66 16.32 -6.15
C TYR A 193 0.80 16.78 -4.69
N LYS A 194 1.75 16.22 -3.93
CA LYS A 194 2.07 16.64 -2.55
C LYS A 194 2.48 18.11 -2.48
N LYS A 195 3.35 18.56 -3.40
CA LYS A 195 3.75 19.98 -3.51
C LYS A 195 2.58 20.89 -3.87
N TRP A 196 1.63 20.42 -4.68
CA TRP A 196 0.44 21.19 -5.01
C TRP A 196 -0.52 21.32 -3.83
N LEU A 197 -0.75 20.24 -3.07
CA LEU A 197 -1.66 20.21 -1.93
C LEU A 197 -1.14 21.07 -0.76
N SER A 198 0.18 21.07 -0.56
CA SER A 198 0.89 21.98 0.36
C SER A 198 1.02 23.43 -0.13
N GLY A 199 0.49 23.76 -1.31
CA GLY A 199 0.46 25.13 -1.85
C GLY A 199 1.76 25.59 -2.53
N GLN A 200 2.82 24.77 -2.58
CA GLN A 200 4.07 25.10 -3.26
C GLN A 200 3.92 25.13 -4.79
N LYS A 201 3.02 24.32 -5.35
CA LYS A 201 2.64 24.33 -6.78
C LYS A 201 1.25 24.94 -7.00
N LYS A 202 1.13 25.71 -8.09
CA LYS A 202 -0.11 26.41 -8.46
C LYS A 202 -1.11 25.52 -9.21
N LYS A 203 -0.65 24.61 -10.06
CA LYS A 203 -1.48 23.77 -10.93
C LYS A 203 -1.00 22.31 -10.89
N ILE A 204 -1.93 21.41 -11.16
CA ILE A 204 -1.69 19.99 -11.38
C ILE A 204 -2.19 19.61 -12.78
N GLU A 205 -1.69 18.51 -13.33
CA GLU A 205 -2.05 18.07 -14.68
C GLU A 205 -3.47 17.50 -14.74
N ASP A 206 -3.92 16.85 -13.66
CA ASP A 206 -5.25 16.25 -13.56
C ASP A 206 -6.32 17.27 -13.09
N LYS A 207 -7.21 17.65 -14.00
CA LYS A 207 -8.26 18.64 -13.76
C LYS A 207 -9.36 18.13 -12.82
N GLN A 208 -9.63 16.82 -12.78
CA GLN A 208 -10.67 16.28 -11.90
C GLN A 208 -10.22 16.40 -10.44
N VAL A 209 -8.98 15.96 -10.19
CA VAL A 209 -8.30 16.08 -8.90
C VAL A 209 -8.21 17.54 -8.45
N GLU A 210 -7.89 18.46 -9.37
CA GLU A 210 -7.87 19.90 -9.08
C GLU A 210 -9.22 20.39 -8.55
N THR A 211 -10.33 20.00 -9.17
CA THR A 211 -11.67 20.46 -8.75
C THR A 211 -12.12 19.87 -7.41
N GLU A 212 -11.85 18.59 -7.17
CA GLU A 212 -12.33 17.89 -5.98
C GLU A 212 -11.52 18.24 -4.73
N LEU A 213 -10.22 18.50 -4.89
CA LEU A 213 -9.30 18.80 -3.78
C LEU A 213 -9.00 20.27 -3.59
N SER A 214 -9.46 21.15 -4.48
CA SER A 214 -9.36 22.60 -4.28
C SER A 214 -9.85 23.05 -2.90
N PRO A 215 -10.98 22.55 -2.35
CA PRO A 215 -11.43 22.93 -1.01
C PRO A 215 -10.44 22.55 0.09
N LEU A 216 -9.83 21.36 -0.03
CA LEU A 216 -8.82 20.89 0.92
C LEU A 216 -7.55 21.72 0.85
N LYS A 217 -7.06 21.98 -0.37
CA LYS A 217 -5.90 22.85 -0.60
C LYS A 217 -6.14 24.23 0.01
N GLU A 218 -7.31 24.81 -0.20
CA GLU A 218 -7.65 26.10 0.37
C GLU A 218 -7.65 26.06 1.90
N TYR A 219 -8.22 25.01 2.50
CA TYR A 219 -8.23 24.81 3.95
C TYR A 219 -6.82 24.72 4.55
N TRP A 220 -5.94 23.88 3.98
CA TRP A 220 -4.58 23.66 4.49
C TRP A 220 -3.59 24.81 4.24
N ASN A 221 -3.95 25.76 3.38
CA ASN A 221 -3.15 26.96 3.10
C ASN A 221 -3.69 28.22 3.79
N LYS A 222 -4.70 28.10 4.67
CA LYS A 222 -5.16 29.22 5.49
C LYS A 222 -4.05 29.66 6.46
N PRO A 223 -3.82 30.97 6.64
CA PRO A 223 -2.83 31.47 7.59
C PRO A 223 -3.19 31.13 9.04
N ASP A 224 -4.48 31.05 9.34
CA ASP A 224 -5.04 30.79 10.68
C ASP A 224 -5.21 29.29 10.97
N LEU A 225 -4.45 28.42 10.29
CA LEU A 225 -4.53 26.98 10.49
C LEU A 225 -3.97 26.60 11.87
N ASP A 226 -4.71 25.74 12.57
CA ASP A 226 -4.32 25.19 13.87
C ASP A 226 -2.98 24.44 13.78
N GLU A 227 -2.22 24.44 14.87
CA GLU A 227 -0.93 23.74 14.94
C GLU A 227 -1.09 22.24 14.73
N GLY A 228 -2.16 21.65 15.28
CA GLY A 228 -2.50 20.25 15.07
C GLY A 228 -2.84 19.93 13.61
N GLU A 229 -3.49 20.84 12.90
CA GLU A 229 -3.79 20.68 11.47
C GLU A 229 -2.55 20.85 10.58
N LYS A 230 -1.63 21.74 10.94
CA LYS A 230 -0.32 21.85 10.27
C LYS A 230 0.48 20.56 10.43
N PHE A 231 0.50 20.00 11.64
CA PHE A 231 1.11 18.71 11.92
C PHE A 231 0.44 17.60 11.13
N LEU A 232 -0.89 17.49 11.18
CA LEU A 232 -1.64 16.43 10.48
C LEU A 232 -1.42 16.49 8.97
N ARG A 233 -1.41 17.68 8.38
CA ARG A 233 -1.06 17.89 6.98
C ARG A 233 0.32 17.32 6.67
N ASP A 234 1.34 17.66 7.46
CA ASP A 234 2.71 17.19 7.25
C ASP A 234 2.82 15.66 7.46
N TYR A 235 2.16 15.14 8.49
CA TYR A 235 2.13 13.73 8.86
C TYR A 235 1.54 12.86 7.74
N ILE A 236 0.37 13.24 7.23
CA ILE A 236 -0.31 12.49 6.15
C ILE A 236 0.46 12.63 4.83
N LEU A 237 0.90 13.85 4.45
CA LEU A 237 1.59 14.06 3.17
C LEU A 237 2.94 13.33 3.08
N ASN A 238 3.68 13.31 4.20
CA ASN A 238 4.96 12.60 4.27
C ASN A 238 4.78 11.11 4.55
N LYS A 239 3.54 10.63 4.76
CA LYS A 239 3.24 9.23 5.08
C LYS A 239 4.01 8.74 6.31
N LYS A 240 4.17 9.59 7.34
CA LYS A 240 4.94 9.28 8.56
C LYS A 240 4.42 8.05 9.33
N PHE A 241 3.18 7.66 9.10
CA PHE A 241 2.60 6.42 9.65
C PHE A 241 3.17 5.13 9.01
N LEU A 242 3.89 5.22 7.88
CA LEU A 242 4.65 4.11 7.30
C LEU A 242 6.12 4.11 7.74
N ASP A 243 6.61 5.20 8.34
CA ASP A 243 8.00 5.30 8.78
C ASP A 243 8.19 4.44 10.04
N LYS A 244 8.40 3.13 9.83
CA LYS A 244 8.74 2.15 10.89
C LYS A 244 10.09 2.41 11.55
N ASP A 245 10.86 3.37 11.04
CA ASP A 245 12.15 3.77 11.60
C ASP A 245 12.03 4.26 13.07
N GLU A 246 10.84 4.71 13.51
CA GLU A 246 10.58 5.05 14.92
C GLU A 246 10.20 3.82 15.78
N GLU A 247 9.62 2.76 15.21
CA GLU A 247 9.25 1.53 15.94
C GLU A 247 10.46 0.60 16.17
N ASP A 248 11.39 0.55 15.22
CA ASP A 248 12.65 -0.18 15.36
C ASP A 248 13.72 0.61 16.17
N TYR A 249 13.40 1.83 16.60
CA TYR A 249 14.24 2.62 17.48
C TYR A 249 14.18 2.07 18.90
N ILE A 250 15.19 1.30 19.29
CA ILE A 250 15.36 0.84 20.67
C ILE A 250 16.03 1.97 21.47
N PRO A 251 15.32 2.69 22.37
CA PRO A 251 15.89 3.82 23.09
C PRO A 251 17.04 3.35 23.97
N THR A 252 18.07 4.19 24.08
CA THR A 252 19.21 3.88 24.96
C THR A 252 18.82 4.13 26.42
N TYR A 253 19.41 3.39 27.37
CA TYR A 253 19.18 3.57 28.81
C TYR A 253 19.25 5.03 29.27
N ASP A 254 20.20 5.82 28.73
CA ASP A 254 20.33 7.25 29.06
C ASP A 254 19.15 8.08 28.55
N GLU A 255 18.56 7.78 27.39
CA GLU A 255 17.38 8.50 26.87
C GLU A 255 16.13 8.21 27.69
N ILE A 256 15.95 6.95 28.10
CA ILE A 256 14.81 6.54 28.95
C ILE A 256 14.84 7.27 30.30
N ILE A 257 16.04 7.61 30.79
CA ILE A 257 16.22 8.31 32.07
C ILE A 257 16.09 9.81 31.88
N HIS A 258 16.59 10.37 30.78
CA HIS A 258 16.57 11.82 30.54
C HIS A 258 15.24 12.35 30.02
N ASP A 259 14.42 11.55 29.34
CA ASP A 259 13.05 11.97 28.96
C ASP A 259 12.14 12.14 30.18
N SER A 260 12.48 11.51 31.31
CA SER A 260 11.76 11.72 32.56
C SER A 260 11.96 13.13 33.14
N ASP A 261 13.10 13.79 32.88
CA ASP A 261 13.39 15.11 33.48
C ASP A 261 12.44 16.21 32.96
N GLN A 262 11.89 16.06 31.75
CA GLN A 262 11.00 17.05 31.15
C GLN A 262 9.53 16.85 31.56
N ASP A 263 9.08 15.60 31.71
CA ASP A 263 7.72 15.26 32.18
C ASP A 263 7.58 15.39 33.71
N LEU A 264 8.65 15.15 34.47
CA LEU A 264 8.70 15.39 35.92
C LEU A 264 8.47 16.85 36.29
N SER A 265 8.84 17.80 35.43
CA SER A 265 8.62 19.23 35.69
C SER A 265 7.13 19.60 35.69
N LEU A 266 6.32 18.92 34.87
CA LEU A 266 4.87 19.09 34.84
C LEU A 266 4.23 18.38 36.05
N ASP A 267 4.70 17.18 36.40
CA ASP A 267 4.21 16.45 37.57
C ASP A 267 4.49 17.23 38.87
N GLU A 268 5.68 17.82 39.01
CA GLU A 268 6.04 18.68 40.15
C GLU A 268 5.14 19.92 40.24
N GLU A 269 4.86 20.61 39.12
CA GLU A 269 3.92 21.75 39.11
C GLU A 269 2.49 21.32 39.48
N THR A 270 2.07 20.10 39.14
CA THR A 270 0.75 19.59 39.54
C THR A 270 0.68 19.23 41.02
N ILE A 271 1.76 18.70 41.61
CA ILE A 271 1.85 18.42 43.04
C ILE A 271 1.83 19.73 43.83
N GLU A 272 2.59 20.75 43.42
CA GLU A 272 2.58 22.06 44.07
C GLU A 272 1.18 22.70 44.05
N LYS A 273 0.48 22.69 42.91
CA LYS A 273 -0.91 23.19 42.81
C LYS A 273 -1.88 22.42 43.71
N GLN A 274 -1.69 21.11 43.84
CA GLN A 274 -2.50 20.27 44.73
C GLN A 274 -2.24 20.64 46.21
N GLU A 275 -0.97 20.80 46.60
CA GLU A 275 -0.59 21.23 47.95
C GLU A 275 -1.13 22.62 48.28
N GLU A 276 -1.02 23.58 47.36
CA GLU A 276 -1.59 24.92 47.51
C GLU A 276 -3.11 24.88 47.70
N PHE A 277 -3.81 24.03 46.94
CA PHE A 277 -5.25 23.85 47.05
C PHE A 277 -5.64 23.26 48.41
N GLU A 278 -4.95 22.20 48.85
CA GLU A 278 -5.21 21.57 50.15
C GLU A 278 -4.88 22.50 51.31
N HIS A 279 -3.79 23.24 51.23
CA HIS A 279 -3.42 24.24 52.22
C HIS A 279 -4.49 25.33 52.31
N LYS A 280 -4.91 25.90 51.17
CA LYS A 280 -5.97 26.92 51.12
C LYS A 280 -7.31 26.40 51.63
N TYR A 281 -7.63 25.13 51.37
CA TYR A 281 -8.86 24.51 51.84
C TYR A 281 -8.83 24.25 53.36
N ASN A 282 -7.72 23.72 53.88
CA ASN A 282 -7.56 23.37 55.29
C ASN A 282 -7.48 24.61 56.19
N PHE A 283 -6.76 25.65 55.77
CA PHE A 283 -6.52 26.87 56.56
C PHE A 283 -7.50 28.01 56.24
N ARG A 284 -8.57 27.73 55.49
CA ARG A 284 -9.57 28.72 55.03
C ARG A 284 -10.11 29.66 56.12
N PHE A 285 -10.13 29.23 57.37
CA PHE A 285 -10.63 29.99 58.51
C PHE A 285 -9.56 30.44 59.51
N GLU A 286 -8.31 29.98 59.34
CA GLU A 286 -7.20 30.25 60.25
C GLU A 286 -6.24 31.31 59.67
N GLU A 287 -6.03 31.28 58.35
CA GLU A 287 -5.22 32.28 57.64
C GLU A 287 -6.11 33.11 56.70
N PRO A 288 -6.13 34.46 56.83
CA PRO A 288 -6.84 35.29 55.88
C PRO A 288 -6.17 35.17 54.51
N ASP A 289 -6.93 34.71 53.52
CA ASP A 289 -6.48 34.49 52.14
C ASP A 289 -5.63 35.68 51.65
N GLN A 290 -4.40 35.41 51.20
CA GLN A 290 -3.42 36.47 50.87
C GLN A 290 -3.94 37.40 49.75
N GLU A 291 -4.78 36.88 48.86
CA GLU A 291 -5.50 37.67 47.85
C GLU A 291 -6.52 38.64 48.48
N PHE A 292 -7.18 38.23 49.57
CA PHE A 292 -8.14 39.03 50.31
C PHE A 292 -7.45 40.14 51.11
N VAL A 293 -6.30 39.83 51.74
CA VAL A 293 -5.45 40.81 52.44
C VAL A 293 -4.87 41.84 51.45
N SER A 294 -4.43 41.38 50.28
CA SER A 294 -3.88 42.26 49.23
C SER A 294 -4.92 43.20 48.64
N LYS A 295 -6.20 42.78 48.59
CA LYS A 295 -7.33 43.63 48.15
C LYS A 295 -7.73 44.66 49.21
N LEU A 296 -7.63 44.32 50.48
CA LEU A 296 -7.89 45.22 51.61
C LEU A 296 -6.83 46.32 51.74
N ASN A 297 -5.56 46.02 51.44
CA ASN A 297 -4.46 46.99 51.48
C ASN A 297 -4.40 47.93 50.25
N LYS A 298 -5.27 47.72 49.26
CA LYS A 298 -5.38 48.56 48.04
C LYS A 298 -6.57 49.53 48.07
N LEU A 299 -7.27 49.63 49.19
CA LEU A 299 -8.27 50.65 49.52
C LEU A 299 -7.69 51.62 50.56
#